data_AF-A0AA88WIS5-F1
#
_entry.id   AF-A0AA88WIS5-F1
#
_cell.length_a   1.000
_cell.length_b   1.000
_cell.length_c   1.000
_cell.angle_alpha   90.00
_cell.angle_beta   90.00
_cell.angle_gamma   90.00
#
_symmetry.space_group_name_H-M   'P 1'
#
loop_
_entity.id
_entity.type
_entity.pdbx_description
1 polymer ?
#
loop_
_entity_poly.entity_id
_entity_poly.type
_entity_poly.pdbx_seq_one_letter_code
_entity_poly.pdbx_strand_id
1 'polypeptide(L)' 'MPFPFSTPVQAEIPILLGEWWNEDTEMTEKAMVLYGDGPNASDAYTINGLPGSIYPCSNKGDVSPPLPS' A
#
# COMPACT_ATOMS: atom_id res chain seq x y z
N MET A 1 -20.14 24.16 13.24
CA MET A 1 -21.19 23.56 12.39
C MET A 1 -21.26 22.07 12.70
N PRO A 2 -22.44 21.50 12.95
CA PRO A 2 -22.59 20.04 13.10
C PRO A 2 -22.53 19.34 11.73
N PHE A 3 -22.16 18.05 11.71
CA PHE A 3 -22.18 17.25 10.48
C PHE A 3 -23.61 17.07 9.94
N PRO A 4 -23.81 17.05 8.61
CA PRO A 4 -25.12 16.95 7.98
C PRO A 4 -25.62 15.49 7.89
N PHE A 5 -25.41 14.68 8.93
CA PHE A 5 -25.84 13.29 8.98
C PHE A 5 -26.83 13.09 10.14
N SER A 6 -27.87 12.30 9.91
CA SER A 6 -28.90 12.02 10.93
C SER A 6 -28.43 11.06 12.02
N THR A 7 -27.48 10.19 11.70
CA THR A 7 -26.90 9.22 12.62
C THR A 7 -25.64 9.77 13.28
N PRO A 8 -25.43 9.56 14.60
CA PRO A 8 -24.19 9.94 15.26
C PRO A 8 -22.98 9.21 14.66
N VAL A 9 -21.89 9.95 14.44
CA VAL A 9 -20.59 9.36 14.05
C VAL A 9 -20.04 8.61 15.26
N GLN A 10 -19.75 7.31 15.07
CA GLN A 10 -19.19 6.47 16.14
C GLN A 10 -17.69 6.70 16.33
N ALA A 11 -16.96 6.84 15.22
CA ALA A 11 -15.54 7.12 15.20
C ALA A 11 -15.15 7.71 13.84
N GLU A 12 -14.10 8.53 13.84
CA GLU A 12 -13.42 9.01 12.63
C GLU A 12 -12.04 8.38 12.60
N ILE A 13 -11.86 7.41 11.70
CA ILE A 13 -10.60 6.68 11.56
C ILE A 13 -10.01 7.06 10.20
N PRO A 14 -8.80 7.65 10.16
CA PRO A 14 -8.14 7.93 8.90
C PRO A 14 -7.76 6.60 8.23
N ILE A 15 -8.12 6.49 6.96
CA ILE A 15 -7.72 5.38 6.08
C ILE A 15 -6.80 5.98 5.03
N LEU A 16 -5.50 5.71 5.17
CA LEU A 16 -4.49 6.10 4.21
C LEU A 16 -4.33 4.96 3.21
N LEU A 17 -4.59 5.26 1.94
CA LEU A 17 -4.31 4.35 0.84
C LEU A 17 -2.94 4.68 0.28
N GLY A 18 -2.13 3.66 0.01
CA GLY A 18 -0.79 3.85 -0.51
C GLY A 18 -0.30 2.70 -1.37
N GLU A 19 0.92 2.85 -1.83
CA GLU A 19 1.64 1.90 -2.66
C GLU A 19 2.99 1.57 -2.01
N TRP A 20 3.58 0.44 -2.40
CA TRP A 20 4.86 -0.05 -1.93
C TRP A 20 5.67 -0.58 -3.11
N TRP A 21 6.91 -0.09 -3.24
CA TRP A 21 7.91 -0.67 -4.14
C TRP A 21 9.00 -1.31 -3.30
N ASN A 22 9.43 -2.51 -3.69
CA ASN A 22 10.58 -3.18 -3.10
C ASN A 22 11.89 -2.50 -3.51
N GLU A 23 11.91 -1.85 -4.68
CA GLU A 23 12.99 -0.99 -5.12
C GLU A 23 12.94 0.38 -4.41
N ASP A 24 14.08 1.06 -4.35
CA ASP A 24 14.14 2.44 -3.88
C ASP A 24 13.24 3.35 -4.74
N THR A 25 12.37 4.10 -4.06
CA THR A 25 11.48 5.07 -4.69
C THR A 25 12.23 6.16 -5.45
N GLU A 26 13.43 6.54 -5.02
CA GLU A 26 14.26 7.53 -5.73
C GLU A 26 14.76 6.96 -7.06
N MET A 27 15.05 5.66 -7.12
CA MET A 27 15.43 4.99 -8.37
C MET A 27 14.26 4.88 -9.33
N THR A 28 13.07 4.58 -8.80
CA THR A 28 11.80 4.58 -9.55
C THR A 28 11.53 5.96 -10.15
N GLU A 29 11.71 7.05 -9.38
CA GLU A 29 11.59 8.43 -9.87
C GLU A 29 12.63 8.77 -10.94
N LYS A 30 13.91 8.43 -10.70
CA LYS A 30 14.99 8.68 -11.68
C LYS A 30 14.71 8.00 -13.01
N ALA A 31 14.16 6.79 -13.00
CA ALA A 31 13.76 6.08 -14.21
C ALA A 31 12.66 6.82 -14.96
N MET A 32 11.62 7.31 -14.25
CA MET A 32 10.57 8.12 -14.88
C MET A 32 11.13 9.39 -15.52
N VAL A 33 11.99 10.12 -14.80
CA VAL A 33 12.62 11.34 -15.32
C VAL A 33 13.48 11.05 -16.54
N LEU A 34 14.19 9.92 -16.56
CA LEU A 34 15.09 9.54 -17.64
C LEU A 34 14.34 9.09 -18.90
N TYR A 35 13.31 8.26 -18.75
CA TYR A 35 12.60 7.63 -19.87
C TYR A 35 11.33 8.37 -20.30
N GLY A 36 10.82 9.26 -19.44
CA GLY A 36 9.57 10.00 -19.68
C GLY A 36 8.31 9.16 -19.56
N ASP A 37 8.41 7.94 -19.01
CA ASP A 37 7.29 7.04 -18.73
C ASP A 37 6.89 7.11 -17.24
N GLY A 38 5.74 6.53 -16.89
CA GLY A 38 5.29 6.40 -15.50
C GLY A 38 6.11 5.40 -14.68
N PRO A 39 5.82 5.29 -13.37
CA PRO A 39 6.43 4.25 -12.54
C PRO A 39 6.04 2.86 -13.04
N ASN A 40 6.92 1.88 -12.86
CA ASN A 40 6.49 0.48 -12.85
C ASN A 40 5.39 0.28 -11.81
N ALA A 41 4.49 -0.67 -12.06
CA ALA A 41 3.45 -1.03 -11.09
C ALA A 41 4.08 -1.37 -9.72
N SER A 42 3.44 -0.91 -8.65
CA SER A 42 3.86 -1.17 -7.27
C SER A 42 3.79 -2.67 -6.93
N ASP A 43 4.71 -3.12 -6.08
CA ASP A 43 4.75 -4.49 -5.58
C ASP A 43 3.59 -4.79 -4.62
N ALA A 44 3.08 -3.77 -3.94
CA ALA A 44 1.87 -3.88 -3.14
C ALA A 44 1.08 -2.57 -2.97
N TYR A 45 -0.23 -2.71 -2.84
CA TYR A 45 -1.11 -1.67 -2.29
C TYR A 45 -1.20 -1.79 -0.78
N THR A 46 -1.30 -0.66 -0.09
CA THR A 46 -1.31 -0.61 1.37
C THR A 46 -2.54 0.11 1.93
N ILE A 47 -2.97 -0.35 3.12
CA ILE A 47 -3.88 0.37 4.00
C ILE A 47 -3.08 0.75 5.25
N ASN A 48 -2.96 2.04 5.51
CA ASN A 48 -2.16 2.60 6.61
C ASN A 48 -0.72 2.05 6.63
N GLY A 49 -0.09 1.95 5.45
CA GLY A 49 1.29 1.50 5.28
C GLY A 49 1.50 -0.01 5.38
N LEU A 50 0.43 -0.80 5.52
CA LEU A 50 0.49 -2.25 5.56
C LEU A 50 -0.06 -2.86 4.27
N PRO A 51 0.70 -3.70 3.55
CA PRO A 51 0.20 -4.41 2.36
C PRO A 51 -1.02 -5.29 2.65
N GLY A 52 -1.06 -5.89 3.84
CA GLY A 52 -2.11 -6.82 4.22
C GLY A 52 -1.84 -8.26 3.78
N SER A 53 -2.81 -9.14 4.00
CA SER A 53 -2.57 -10.59 4.09
C SER A 53 -2.36 -11.32 2.78
N ILE A 54 -2.63 -10.66 1.64
CA ILE A 54 -2.50 -11.26 0.31
C ILE A 54 -1.10 -11.08 -0.29
N TYR A 55 -0.26 -10.26 0.34
CA TYR A 55 1.13 -10.04 -0.07
C TYR A 55 2.08 -10.92 0.76
N PRO A 56 3.17 -11.41 0.16
CA PRO A 56 4.13 -12.25 0.87
C PRO A 56 4.72 -11.52 2.08
N CYS A 57 5.07 -12.30 3.11
CA CYS A 57 5.72 -11.81 4.33
C CYS A 57 4.95 -10.74 5.13
N SER A 58 3.70 -10.46 4.77
CA SER A 58 2.89 -9.39 5.37
C SER A 58 1.94 -9.88 6.46
N ASN A 59 1.83 -11.21 6.63
CA ASN A 59 1.08 -11.84 7.71
C ASN A 59 1.96 -12.12 8.92
N LYS A 60 1.48 -11.75 10.11
CA LYS A 60 2.11 -12.09 11.39
C LYS A 60 2.07 -13.60 11.72
N GLY A 61 1.43 -14.42 10.88
CA GLY A 61 1.22 -15.86 11.13
C GLY A 61 1.57 -16.82 9.98
N ASP A 62 1.84 -16.32 8.78
CA ASP A 62 2.11 -17.21 7.64
C ASP A 62 3.61 -17.37 7.43
N VAL A 63 4.17 -18.38 8.08
CA VAL A 63 5.31 -19.12 7.51
C VAL A 63 4.72 -20.07 6.48
N SER A 64 4.15 -19.54 5.39
CA SER A 64 3.82 -20.39 4.23
C SER A 64 5.14 -20.93 3.69
N PRO A 65 5.36 -22.26 3.63
CA PRO A 65 6.58 -22.80 3.05
C PRO A 65 6.76 -22.24 1.63
N PRO A 66 8.00 -21.99 1.20
CA PRO A 66 8.26 -21.36 -0.09
C PRO A 66 7.58 -22.15 -1.21
N LEU A 67 6.94 -21.44 -2.15
CA LEU A 67 6.46 -22.05 -3.39
C LEU A 67 7.61 -22.83 -4.05
N PRO A 68 7.39 -24.08 -4.50
CA PRO A 68 8.42 -24.83 -5.20
C PRO A 68 8.82 -24.08 -6.48
N SER A 69 10.13 -24.01 -6.69
CA SER A 69 10.82 -23.38 -7.81
C SER A 69 10.39 -23.94 -9.16
#